data_AF-A0A2S8SEI2-F1
#
_entry.id   AF-A0A2S8SEI2-F1
#
_cell.length_a   1.000
_cell.length_b   1.000
_cell.length_c   1.000
_cell.angle_alpha   90.00
_cell.angle_beta   90.00
_cell.angle_gamma   90.00
#
_symmetry.space_group_name_H-M   'P 1'
#
loop_
_entity.id
_entity.type
_entity.pdbx_description
1 polymer ?
#
loop_
_entity_poly.entity_id
_entity_poly.type
_entity_poly.pdbx_seq_one_letter_code
_entity_poly.pdbx_strand_id
1 'polypeptide(L)'
;MIHDRHAALEVFLVQDVILTLGGLRGTLGWLGTAEDCSPVQRAEAFARIARQIGAVEDRARALWQDMRTPPPDDAGAAANLFLPEAGEAALPARAIFRTCRAGA
;
A
#
# COMPACT_ATOMS: atom_id res chain seq x y z
N MET A 1 -3.93 -9.52 -3.17
CA MET A 1 -4.66 -8.79 -2.12
C MET A 1 -4.07 -8.92 -0.71
N ILE A 2 -4.05 -10.10 -0.04
CA ILE A 2 -3.46 -10.22 1.31
C ILE A 2 -1.93 -9.97 1.29
N HIS A 3 -1.24 -10.44 0.25
CA HIS A 3 0.19 -10.21 0.07
C HIS A 3 0.54 -8.72 -0.13
N ASP A 4 -0.34 -7.95 -0.77
CA ASP A 4 -0.12 -6.51 -1.03
C ASP A 4 -0.23 -5.69 0.25
N ARG A 5 -1.13 -6.07 1.18
CA ARG A 5 -1.27 -5.44 2.50
C ARG A 5 -0.06 -5.71 3.41
N HIS A 6 0.49 -6.92 3.35
CA HIS A 6 1.71 -7.25 4.09
C HIS A 6 2.92 -6.46 3.57
N ALA A 7 3.09 -6.36 2.25
CA ALA A 7 4.13 -5.54 1.64
C ALA A 7 3.98 -4.05 1.99
N ALA A 8 2.76 -3.51 2.00
CA ALA A 8 2.49 -2.14 2.42
C ALA A 8 2.86 -1.89 3.89
N LEU A 9 2.57 -2.85 4.77
CA LEU A 9 2.96 -2.79 6.18
C LEU A 9 4.49 -2.83 6.35
N GLU A 10 5.19 -3.71 5.62
CA GLU A 10 6.66 -3.78 5.65
C GLU A 10 7.30 -2.47 5.19
N VAL A 11 6.80 -1.89 4.10
CA VAL A 11 7.27 -0.59 3.61
C VAL A 11 7.02 0.52 4.64
N PHE A 12 5.83 0.57 5.24
CA PHE A 12 5.53 1.53 6.29
C PHE A 12 6.47 1.39 7.50
N LEU A 13 6.71 0.17 7.99
CA LEU A 13 7.60 -0.05 9.13
C LEU A 13 9.05 0.34 8.82
N VAL A 14 9.58 -0.11 7.68
CA VAL A 14 10.99 0.10 7.34
C VAL A 14 11.25 1.54 6.89
N GLN A 15 10.46 2.05 5.96
CA GLN A 15 10.73 3.36 5.37
C GLN A 15 10.15 4.49 6.21
N ASP A 16 8.93 4.36 6.72
CA ASP A 16 8.29 5.50 7.38
C ASP A 16 8.62 5.54 8.87
N VAL A 17 8.60 4.41 9.57
CA VAL A 17 8.86 4.41 11.02
C VAL A 17 10.36 4.45 11.30
N ILE A 18 11.15 3.51 10.78
CA ILE A 18 12.58 3.42 11.13
C ILE A 18 13.36 4.65 10.65
N LEU A 19 13.17 5.11 9.40
CA LEU A 19 13.91 6.27 8.91
C LEU A 19 13.48 7.56 9.62
N THR A 20 12.18 7.72 9.92
CA THR A 20 11.72 8.88 10.69
C THR A 20 12.30 8.87 12.10
N LEU A 21 12.27 7.73 12.80
CA LEU A 21 12.89 7.60 14.13
C LEU A 21 14.40 7.89 14.09
N GLY A 22 15.10 7.43 13.05
CA GLY A 22 16.51 7.74 12.83
C GLY A 22 16.77 9.25 12.72
N GLY A 23 15.96 9.95 11.91
CA GLY A 23 16.03 11.40 11.74
C GLY A 23 15.64 12.17 13.01
N LEU A 24 14.63 11.70 13.74
CA LEU A 24 14.21 12.25 15.02
C LEU A 24 15.33 12.13 16.06
N ARG A 25 15.97 10.96 16.17
CA ARG A 25 17.11 10.75 17.07
C ARG A 25 18.26 11.70 16.75
N GLY A 26 18.58 11.90 15.47
CA GLY A 26 19.60 12.86 15.05
C GLY A 26 19.24 14.31 15.41
N THR A 27 17.99 14.70 15.17
CA THR A 27 17.51 16.07 15.46
C THR A 27 17.47 16.34 16.97
N LEU A 28 16.98 15.38 17.76
CA LEU A 28 16.96 15.46 19.22
C LEU A 28 18.37 15.42 19.82
N GLY A 29 19.26 14.59 19.27
CA GLY A 29 20.67 14.54 19.66
C GLY A 29 21.35 15.89 19.43
N TRP A 30 21.15 16.50 18.26
CA TRP A 30 21.63 17.84 17.97
C TRP A 30 21.04 18.90 18.93
N LEU A 31 19.72 18.89 19.15
CA LEU A 31 19.07 19.81 20.10
C LEU A 31 19.60 19.68 21.53
N GLY A 32 19.96 18.45 21.95
CA GLY A 32 20.49 18.18 23.28
C GLY A 32 21.92 18.68 23.50
N THR A 33 22.71 18.84 22.44
CA THR A 33 24.11 19.30 22.51
C THR A 33 24.32 20.73 22.01
N ALA A 34 23.32 21.34 21.39
CA ALA A 34 23.46 22.66 20.78
C ALA A 34 23.27 23.79 21.82
N GLU A 35 24.36 24.10 22.52
CA GLU A 35 24.42 25.17 23.52
C GLU A 35 24.09 26.55 22.93
N ASP A 36 24.54 26.82 21.69
CA ASP A 36 24.34 28.10 20.98
C ASP A 36 23.08 28.15 20.09
N CYS A 37 22.20 27.14 20.18
CA CYS A 37 21.01 27.10 19.33
C CYS A 37 20.02 28.19 19.73
N SER A 38 19.71 29.09 18.81
CA SER A 38 18.79 30.20 19.07
C SER A 38 17.37 29.69 19.37
N PRO A 39 16.55 30.42 20.13
CA PRO A 39 15.17 30.02 20.41
C PRO A 39 14.34 29.75 19.15
N VAL A 40 14.59 30.52 18.09
CA VAL A 40 13.92 30.36 16.79
C VAL A 40 14.31 29.03 16.12
N GLN A 41 15.61 28.69 16.12
CA GLN A 41 16.10 27.42 15.56
C GLN A 41 15.54 26.21 16.31
N ARG A 42 15.45 26.29 17.65
CA ARG A 42 14.82 25.23 18.45
C ARG A 42 13.35 25.07 18.14
N ALA A 43 12.60 26.18 18.07
CA ALA A 43 11.18 26.17 17.74
C ALA A 43 10.93 25.57 16.34
N GLU A 44 11.75 25.91 15.35
CA GLU A 44 11.67 25.35 14.01
C GLU A 44 11.97 23.85 13.99
N ALA A 45 12.98 23.40 14.75
CA ALA A 45 13.32 21.99 14.88
C ALA A 45 12.17 21.19 15.51
N PHE A 46 11.54 21.71 16.57
CA PHE A 46 10.36 21.07 17.16
C PHE A 46 9.15 21.07 16.22
N ALA A 47 8.92 22.15 15.46
CA ALA A 47 7.86 22.20 14.46
C ALA A 47 8.10 21.17 13.34
N ARG A 48 9.36 20.96 12.94
CA ARG A 48 9.74 19.91 11.99
C ARG A 48 9.47 18.52 12.57
N ILE A 49 9.88 18.26 13.81
CA ILE A 49 9.61 16.99 14.52
C ILE A 49 8.10 16.71 14.54
N ALA A 50 7.29 17.69 14.92
CA ALA A 50 5.83 17.55 14.97
C ALA A 50 5.23 17.18 13.60
N ARG A 51 5.68 17.83 12.52
CA ARG A 51 5.22 17.49 11.15
C ARG A 51 5.61 16.08 10.74
N GLN A 52 6.83 15.63 11.08
CA GLN A 52 7.29 14.28 10.75
C GLN A 52 6.48 13.22 11.49
N ILE A 53 6.22 13.42 12.79
CA ILE A 53 5.38 12.52 13.59
C ILE A 53 3.95 12.49 13.02
N GLY A 54 3.35 13.65 12.77
CA GLY A 54 1.99 13.72 12.21
C GLY A 54 1.86 13.00 10.87
N ALA A 55 2.85 13.13 9.97
CA ALA A 55 2.85 12.41 8.70
C ALA A 55 2.92 10.88 8.86
N VAL A 56 3.66 10.38 9.86
CA VAL A 56 3.71 8.94 10.19
C VAL A 56 2.38 8.48 10.77
N GLU A 57 1.78 9.26 11.67
CA GLU A 57 0.47 8.94 12.27
C GLU A 57 -0.66 8.90 11.25
N ASP A 58 -0.69 9.87 10.32
CA ASP A 58 -1.69 9.91 9.26
C ASP A 58 -1.57 8.70 8.33
N ARG A 59 -0.34 8.30 7.97
CA ARG A 59 -0.11 7.09 7.19
C ARG A 59 -0.47 5.82 7.97
N ALA A 60 -0.14 5.75 9.26
CA ALA A 60 -0.52 4.63 10.11
C ALA A 60 -2.05 4.47 10.17
N ARG A 61 -2.78 5.60 10.27
CA ARG A 61 -4.24 5.62 10.29
C ARG A 61 -4.83 5.17 8.95
N ALA A 62 -4.28 5.64 7.83
CA ALA A 62 -4.69 5.22 6.50
C ALA A 62 -4.46 3.71 6.29
N LEU A 63 -3.28 3.20 6.67
CA LEU A 63 -2.95 1.77 6.59
C LEU A 63 -3.88 0.92 7.46
N TRP A 64 -4.18 1.38 8.68
CA TRP A 64 -5.12 0.70 9.58
C TRP A 64 -6.54 0.62 8.98
N GLN A 65 -7.01 1.72 8.36
CA GLN A 65 -8.31 1.74 7.67
C GLN A 65 -8.35 0.79 6.47
N ASP A 66 -7.28 0.74 5.68
CA ASP A 66 -7.16 -0.18 4.54
C ASP A 66 -7.16 -1.65 5.00
N MET A 67 -6.37 -1.97 6.03
CA MET A 67 -6.31 -3.34 6.58
C MET A 67 -7.65 -3.80 7.17
N ARG A 68 -8.43 -2.89 7.78
CA ARG A 68 -9.77 -3.19 8.32
C ARG A 68 -10.84 -3.33 7.25
N THR A 69 -10.65 -2.74 6.08
CA THR A 69 -11.63 -2.85 5.00
C THR A 69 -11.53 -4.26 4.42
N PRO A 70 -12.62 -5.06 4.41
CA PRO A 70 -12.58 -6.36 3.76
C PRO A 70 -12.20 -6.18 2.29
N PRO A 71 -11.45 -7.12 1.69
CA PRO A 71 -11.19 -7.06 0.25
C PRO A 71 -12.53 -6.98 -0.50
N PRO A 72 -12.62 -6.24 -1.62
CA PRO A 72 -13.82 -6.25 -2.43
C PRO A 72 -14.11 -7.71 -2.81
N ASP A 73 -15.32 -8.17 -2.48
CA ASP A 73 -15.79 -9.48 -2.89
C ASP A 73 -15.81 -9.52 -4.41
N ASP A 74 -15.09 -10.47 -5.02
CA ASP A 74 -15.17 -10.81 -6.44
C ASP A 74 -16.51 -11.51 -6.78
N ALA A 75 -17.60 -11.13 -6.10
CA ALA A 75 -18.94 -11.66 -6.33
C ALA A 75 -19.44 -11.40 -7.77
N GLY A 76 -18.83 -10.44 -8.49
CA GLY A 76 -19.10 -10.17 -9.90
C GLY A 76 -18.34 -11.05 -10.90
N ALA A 77 -17.23 -11.69 -10.50
CA ALA A 77 -16.46 -12.55 -11.40
C ALA A 77 -17.09 -13.94 -11.54
N ALA A 78 -17.76 -14.43 -10.50
CA ALA A 78 -18.49 -15.70 -10.54
C ALA A 78 -19.90 -15.58 -11.17
N ALA A 79 -20.54 -14.41 -11.08
CA ALA A 79 -21.89 -14.19 -11.60
C ALA A 79 -22.00 -14.21 -13.14
N ASN A 80 -20.88 -14.00 -13.85
CA ASN A 80 -20.83 -13.98 -15.31
C ASN A 80 -20.30 -15.28 -15.93
N LEU A 81 -19.93 -16.30 -15.13
CA LEU A 81 -19.41 -17.56 -15.66
C LEU A 81 -20.51 -18.60 -15.99
N PHE A 82 -21.77 -18.33 -15.60
CA PHE A 82 -22.88 -19.29 -15.70
C PHE A 82 -24.19 -18.69 -16.24
N LEU A 83 -24.17 -17.54 -16.93
CA LEU A 83 -25.34 -17.08 -17.68
C LEU A 83 -25.36 -17.80 -19.04
N PRO A 84 -26.29 -18.73 -19.30
CA PRO A 84 -26.55 -19.15 -20.67
C PRO A 84 -27.20 -17.98 -21.40
N GLU A 85 -26.50 -17.42 -22.39
CA GLU A 85 -27.06 -16.52 -23.39
C GLU A 85 -28.28 -17.20 -24.04
N ALA A 86 -29.48 -16.78 -23.64
CA ALA A 86 -30.73 -17.26 -24.19
C ALA A 86 -31.07 -16.44 -25.45
N GLY A 87 -30.85 -17.06 -26.61
CA GLY A 87 -31.28 -16.62 -27.95
C GLY A 87 -30.15 -15.87 -28.69
N GLU A 88 -29.67 -16.28 -29.87
CA GLU A 88 -30.35 -16.91 -30.99
C GLU A 88 -29.30 -17.43 -32.00
N ALA A 89 -29.62 -18.53 -32.69
CA ALA A 89 -29.01 -19.04 -33.93
C ALA A 89 -27.56 -19.60 -33.95
N ALA A 90 -27.50 -20.95 -33.82
CA ALA A 90 -26.77 -21.90 -34.67
C ALA A 90 -25.31 -21.64 -35.08
N LEU A 91 -24.38 -22.44 -34.52
CA LEU A 91 -23.26 -23.08 -35.26
C LEU A 91 -22.84 -24.38 -34.52
N PRO A 92 -22.57 -25.50 -35.23
CA PRO A 92 -22.30 -26.79 -34.57
C PRO A 92 -20.94 -26.81 -33.87
N ALA A 93 -20.94 -27.27 -32.61
CA ALA A 93 -19.78 -27.38 -31.71
C ALA A 93 -18.76 -28.48 -32.11
N ARG A 94 -18.28 -28.50 -33.36
CA ARG A 94 -17.24 -29.44 -33.83
C ARG A 94 -16.11 -28.78 -34.63
N ALA A 95 -15.75 -27.54 -34.33
CA ALA A 95 -14.70 -26.86 -35.07
C ALA A 95 -13.70 -26.06 -34.22
N ILE A 96 -13.26 -26.54 -33.05
CA ILE A 96 -12.03 -26.00 -32.42
C ILE A 96 -11.22 -27.11 -31.74
N PHE A 97 -10.83 -28.13 -32.50
CA PHE A 97 -9.68 -28.98 -32.15
C PHE A 97 -8.80 -29.17 -33.39
N ARG A 98 -7.93 -28.20 -33.64
CA ARG A 98 -6.68 -28.23 -34.44
C ARG A 98 -6.23 -26.77 -34.57
N THR A 99 -5.04 -26.33 -34.19
CA THR A 99 -3.72 -26.97 -34.12
C THR A 99 -2.77 -26.09 -33.30
N CYS A 100 -2.08 -26.66 -32.31
CA CYS A 100 -0.73 -26.25 -31.93
C CYS A 100 0.14 -27.51 -31.85
N ARG A 101 0.75 -27.90 -32.97
CA ARG A 101 1.97 -28.71 -32.95
C ARG A 101 2.85 -28.26 -34.12
N ALA A 102 3.74 -27.33 -33.81
CA ALA A 102 4.98 -27.14 -34.55
C ALA A 102 6.03 -28.10 -33.96
N GLY A 103 6.87 -28.69 -34.81
CA GLY A 103 8.15 -29.31 -34.43
C GLY A 103 8.15 -30.84 -34.32
N ALA A 104 8.47 -31.52 -35.42
CA ALA A 104 9.78 -32.15 -35.67
C ALA A 104 9.77 -32.79 -37.06
#